data_AF-A0A1Z8SRK1-F1
#
_entry.id   AF-A0A1Z8SRK1-F1
#
_cell.length_a   1.000
_cell.length_b   1.000
_cell.length_c   1.000
_cell.angle_alpha   90.00
_cell.angle_beta   90.00
_cell.angle_gamma   90.00
#
_symmetry.space_group_name_H-M   'P 1'
#
loop_
_entity.id
_entity.type
_entity.pdbx_description
1 polymer ?
#
loop_
_entity_poly.entity_id
_entity_poly.type
_entity_poly.pdbx_seq_one_letter_code
_entity_poly.pdbx_strand_id
1 'polypeptide(L)' 'MKNLKERSKNLWQATSNKTKDKYLCKICMAENCSIVFLPCGHCFTCKLCAASLEDCSICRCKINQFVKVYFS' A
#
# COMPACT_ATOMS: atom_id res chain seq x y z
N MET A 1 -22.55 -25.72 -7.24
CA MET A 1 -21.19 -25.82 -7.81
C MET A 1 -21.02 -24.69 -8.83
N LYS A 2 -20.07 -23.76 -8.66
CA LYS A 2 -19.94 -22.59 -9.57
C LYS A 2 -19.28 -23.00 -10.89
N ASN A 3 -19.83 -22.54 -12.02
CA ASN A 3 -19.40 -22.90 -13.38
C ASN A 3 -17.97 -22.40 -13.69
N LEU A 4 -17.20 -23.15 -14.49
CA LEU A 4 -15.81 -22.82 -14.85
C LEU A 4 -15.68 -21.44 -15.54
N LYS A 5 -16.66 -21.06 -16.38
CA LYS A 5 -16.71 -19.74 -17.02
C LYS A 5 -16.92 -18.62 -16.00
N GLU A 6 -17.74 -18.87 -14.99
CA GLU A 6 -18.01 -17.92 -13.90
C GLU A 6 -16.79 -17.74 -13.00
N ARG A 7 -16.05 -18.82 -12.74
CA ARG A 7 -14.75 -18.79 -12.05
C ARG A 7 -13.75 -17.90 -12.78
N SER A 8 -13.64 -18.06 -14.10
CA SER A 8 -12.73 -17.27 -14.93
C SER A 8 -13.09 -15.79 -14.95
N LYS A 9 -14.38 -15.45 -15.04
CA LYS A 9 -14.88 -14.06 -14.94
C LYS A 9 -14.57 -13.41 -13.59
N ASN A 10 -14.75 -14.15 -12.49
CA ASN A 10 -14.45 -13.69 -11.14
C ASN A 10 -12.94 -13.49 -10.91
N LEU A 11 -12.11 -14.36 -11.49
CA LEU A 11 -10.65 -14.26 -11.44
C LEU A 11 -10.16 -12.97 -12.13
N TRP A 12 -10.70 -12.64 -13.31
CA TRP A 12 -10.34 -11.41 -14.03
C TRP A 12 -10.76 -10.12 -13.31
N GLN A 13 -11.95 -10.12 -12.68
CA GLN A 13 -12.39 -8.99 -11.87
C GLN A 13 -11.53 -8.81 -10.60
N ALA A 14 -11.15 -9.92 -9.97
CA ALA A 14 -10.27 -9.91 -8.79
C ALA A 14 -8.84 -9.45 -9.10
N THR A 15 -8.27 -9.81 -10.26
CA THR A 15 -6.94 -9.32 -10.67
C THR A 15 -6.98 -7.87 -11.16
N SER A 16 -8.06 -7.42 -11.79
CA SER A 16 -8.23 -6.02 -12.19
C SER A 16 -8.25 -5.06 -10.99
N ASN A 17 -8.81 -5.49 -9.85
CA ASN A 17 -8.81 -4.68 -8.63
C ASN A 17 -7.45 -4.63 -7.92
N LYS A 18 -6.62 -5.68 -8.06
CA LYS A 18 -5.28 -5.75 -7.42
C LYS A 18 -4.31 -4.66 -7.88
N THR A 19 -4.47 -4.11 -9.09
CA THR A 19 -3.55 -3.09 -9.61
C THR A 19 -3.75 -1.74 -8.92
N LYS A 20 -5.00 -1.41 -8.55
CA LYS A 20 -5.34 -0.19 -7.79
C LYS A 20 -4.79 -0.24 -6.37
N ASP A 21 -4.77 -1.44 -5.77
CA ASP A 21 -4.28 -1.63 -4.40
C ASP A 21 -2.77 -1.39 -4.27
N LYS A 22 -2.00 -1.41 -5.36
CA LYS A 22 -0.53 -1.27 -5.29
C LYS A 22 -0.10 0.02 -4.60
N TYR A 23 -0.83 1.11 -4.83
CA TYR A 23 -0.52 2.42 -4.27
C TYR A 23 -1.43 2.81 -3.09
N LEU A 24 -2.27 1.91 -2.60
CA LEU A 24 -3.17 2.22 -1.48
C LEU A 24 -2.44 2.07 -0.13
N CYS A 25 -2.63 3.03 0.77
CA CYS A 25 -2.08 3.00 2.12
C CYS A 25 -2.50 1.72 2.85
N LYS A 26 -1.52 1.01 3.41
CA LYS A 26 -1.74 -0.28 4.08
C LYS A 26 -2.27 -0.18 5.50
N ILE A 27 -2.47 1.05 6.00
CA ILE A 27 -3.04 1.31 7.33
C ILE A 27 -4.51 1.71 7.19
N CYS A 28 -4.80 2.86 6.56
CA CYS A 28 -6.18 3.32 6.44
C CYS A 28 -6.95 2.70 5.28
N MET A 29 -6.26 2.15 4.27
CA MET A 29 -6.87 1.66 3.02
C MET A 29 -7.82 2.66 2.33
N ALA A 30 -7.64 3.96 2.59
CA ALA A 30 -8.49 5.03 2.05
C ALA A 30 -7.73 5.95 1.10
N GLU A 31 -6.49 6.29 1.45
CA GLU A 31 -5.64 7.22 0.71
C GLU A 31 -4.46 6.50 0.06
N ASN A 32 -3.89 7.09 -0.99
CA ASN A 32 -2.69 6.53 -1.59
C ASN A 32 -1.46 6.69 -0.67
N CYS A 33 -0.58 5.70 -0.73
CA CYS A 33 0.78 5.80 -0.24
C CYS A 33 1.43 7.05 -0.83
N SER A 34 2.11 7.81 0.02
CA SER A 34 2.76 9.05 -0.40
C SER A 34 4.02 9.36 0.42
N ILE A 35 4.41 8.49 1.35
CA ILE A 35 5.53 8.71 2.26
C ILE A 35 6.51 7.55 2.21
N VAL A 36 7.79 7.87 2.00
CA VAL A 36 8.94 6.99 2.19
C VAL A 36 9.56 7.25 3.56
N PHE A 37 9.91 6.18 4.28
CA PHE A 37 10.61 6.26 5.57
C PHE A 37 12.11 6.14 5.40
N LEU A 38 12.87 7.13 5.88
CA LEU A 38 14.33 7.07 5.90
C LEU A 38 14.85 6.64 7.28
N PRO A 39 15.92 5.82 7.34
CA PRO A 39 16.78 5.41 6.21
C PRO A 39 16.29 4.19 5.41
N CYS A 40 15.23 3.50 5.83
CA CYS A 40 14.91 2.16 5.29
C CYS A 40 14.32 2.11 3.87
N GLY A 41 13.80 3.22 3.33
CA GLY A 41 13.26 3.31 1.98
C GLY A 41 11.85 2.74 1.76
N HIS A 42 11.22 2.13 2.78
CA HIS A 42 9.89 1.54 2.62
C HIS A 42 8.80 2.61 2.46
N CYS A 43 7.86 2.37 1.53
CA CYS A 43 6.71 3.23 1.24
C CYS A 43 5.41 2.41 1.24
N PHE A 44 4.59 2.61 2.26
CA PHE A 44 3.32 1.87 2.42
C PHE A 44 2.22 2.67 3.13
N THR A 45 2.48 3.95 3.46
CA THR A 45 1.56 4.81 4.21
C THR A 45 1.24 6.10 3.48
N CYS A 46 0.03 6.61 3.71
CA CYS A 46 -0.31 8.00 3.39
C CYS A 46 0.30 8.95 4.44
N LYS A 47 0.26 10.27 4.17
CA LYS A 47 0.79 11.30 5.08
C LYS A 47 0.22 11.23 6.49
N LEU A 48 -1.09 10.98 6.64
CA LEU A 48 -1.74 10.95 7.95
C LEU A 48 -1.32 9.74 8.77
N CYS A 49 -1.32 8.55 8.17
CA CYS A 49 -0.92 7.33 8.86
C CYS A 49 0.59 7.28 9.16
N ALA A 50 1.42 7.92 8.34
CA ALA A 50 2.86 8.01 8.59
C ALA A 50 3.18 8.70 9.93
N ALA A 51 2.41 9.74 10.31
CA ALA A 51 2.65 10.52 11.52
C ALA A 51 2.46 9.73 12.82
N SER A 52 1.74 8.60 12.77
CA SER A 52 1.52 7.71 13.92
C SER A 52 2.60 6.64 14.10
N LEU A 53 3.66 6.67 13.29
CA LEU A 53 4.72 5.65 13.31
C LEU A 53 6.06 6.24 13.75
N GLU A 54 6.70 5.54 14.68
CA GLU A 54 8.07 5.81 15.09
C GLU A 54 9.08 4.86 14.43
N ASP A 55 8.67 3.62 14.17
CA ASP A 55 9.46 2.59 13.50
C ASP A 55 8.73 2.09 12.25
N CYS A 56 9.48 1.66 11.25
CA CYS A 56 8.92 1.07 10.06
C CYS A 56 8.24 -0.28 10.39
N SER A 57 6.94 -0.43 10.13
CA SER A 57 6.23 -1.69 10.42
C SER A 57 6.64 -2.86 9.52
N ILE A 58 7.38 -2.59 8.44
CA ILE A 58 7.92 -3.62 7.53
C ILE A 58 9.24 -4.18 8.06
N CYS A 59 10.21 -3.31 8.36
CA CYS A 59 11.58 -3.72 8.67
C CYS A 59 12.06 -3.36 10.08
N ARG A 60 11.21 -2.72 10.89
CA ARG A 60 11.47 -2.31 12.28
C ARG A 60 12.60 -1.30 12.46
N CYS A 61 13.13 -0.72 11.39
CA CYS A 61 14.09 0.39 11.49
C CYS A 61 13.41 1.64 12.07
N LYS A 62 14.13 2.37 12.94
CA LYS A 62 13.72 3.69 13.42
C LYS A 62 13.51 4.63 12.24
N ILE A 63 12.42 5.40 12.27
CA ILE A 63 12.12 6.40 11.26
C ILE A 63 12.75 7.72 11.69
N ASN A 64 13.72 8.20 10.93
CA ASN A 64 14.38 9.47 11.18
C ASN A 64 13.71 10.61 10.40
N GLN A 65 13.21 10.32 9.20
CA GLN A 65 12.63 11.31 8.31
C GLN A 65 11.53 10.72 7.43
N PHE A 66 10.59 11.58 7.04
CA PHE A 66 9.49 11.28 6.13
C PHE A 66 9.66 12.08 4.84
N VAL A 67 9.72 11.39 3.69
CA VAL A 67 9.83 12.04 2.37
C VAL A 67 8.56 11.81 1.58
N LYS A 68 7.97 12.90 1.08
CA LYS A 68 6.79 12.81 0.20
C LYS A 68 7.21 12.38 -1.21
N VAL A 69 6.53 11.38 -1.76
CA VAL A 69 6.75 10.87 -3.12
C VAL A 69 5.51 10.98 -3.98
N TYR A 70 5.73 11.03 -5.30
CA TYR A 70 4.69 11.08 -6.33
C TYR A 70 4.93 9.93 -7.31
N PHE A 71 3.88 9.18 -7.64
CA PHE A 71 3.95 8.07 -8.59
C PHE A 71 3.47 8.54 -9.97
N SER A 72 4.20 8.19 -11.03
CA SER A 72 3.88 8.46 -12.43
C SER A 72 2.95 7.42 -13.03
#